data_AF-F9EN69-F1
#
_entry.id   AF-F9EN69-F1
#
_cell.length_a   1.000
_cell.length_b   1.000
_cell.length_c   1.000
_cell.angle_alpha   90.00
_cell.angle_beta   90.00
_cell.angle_gamma   90.00
#
_symmetry.space_group_name_H-M   'P 1'
#
loop_
_entity.id
_entity.type
_entity.pdbx_description
1 polymer ?
#
loop_
_entity_poly.entity_id
_entity_poly.type
_entity_poly.pdbx_seq_one_letter_code
_entity_poly.pdbx_strand_id
1 'polypeptide(L)'
;MPFETGGRADKLGNSYEIDCIIYEMLKVLDEKNYSVCIEPLGIDEIGTDILVTNFDGQKEHQQCKARNASKEYWNISDLKEKNIFSTWKVHLDRDCFRKVALISPIACTFLSDLHDRASNTSGKAEDFYSIQIMKSSKPFQEFYEKFCFEMDLNSDEDDDILKSINYLKRIYYKQISEYQLKEMINLYIQNFFSTKVETVYNAFVSLIVKEDILGKETTQTILMDYLKNKELPFVYKIMMKELAQEFKKLIKNIEKTLTLY
;
A
#
# COMPACT_ATOMS: atom_id res chain seq x y z
N MET A 1 -13.16 20.11 -8.87
CA MET A 1 -14.47 20.60 -8.40
C MET A 1 -14.93 19.69 -7.27
N PRO A 2 -15.54 20.21 -6.20
CA PRO A 2 -16.18 19.37 -5.19
C PRO A 2 -17.28 18.53 -5.86
N PHE A 3 -17.35 17.23 -5.55
CA PHE A 3 -18.44 16.38 -6.04
C PHE A 3 -19.74 16.75 -5.31
N GLU A 4 -20.85 16.67 -6.03
CA GLU A 4 -22.19 16.75 -5.44
C GLU A 4 -22.31 15.65 -4.37
N THR A 5 -22.75 16.01 -3.16
CA THR A 5 -23.02 15.06 -2.07
C THR A 5 -24.07 14.04 -2.52
N GLY A 6 -23.69 12.76 -2.58
CA GLY A 6 -24.52 11.65 -3.07
C GLY A 6 -23.86 10.84 -4.17
N GLY A 7 -24.55 9.80 -4.65
CA GLY A 7 -23.98 8.60 -5.29
C GLY A 7 -22.99 8.72 -6.47
N ARG A 8 -22.70 9.91 -7.00
CA ARG A 8 -21.54 10.14 -7.89
C ARG A 8 -20.23 10.20 -7.11
N ALA A 9 -20.21 10.86 -5.95
CA ALA A 9 -19.04 10.91 -5.08
C ALA A 9 -18.68 9.52 -4.54
N ASP A 10 -19.69 8.76 -4.12
CA ASP A 10 -19.50 7.38 -3.64
C ASP A 10 -18.96 6.47 -4.74
N LYS A 11 -19.47 6.60 -5.98
CA LYS A 11 -18.94 5.87 -7.13
C LYS A 11 -17.48 6.19 -7.43
N LEU A 12 -17.07 7.45 -7.31
CA LEU A 12 -15.69 7.87 -7.57
C LEU A 12 -14.75 7.50 -6.42
N GLY A 13 -15.22 7.58 -5.17
CA GLY A 13 -14.53 7.04 -4.01
C GLY A 13 -14.25 5.55 -4.17
N ASN A 14 -15.29 4.79 -4.53
CA ASN A 14 -15.16 3.36 -4.81
C ASN A 14 -14.25 3.08 -6.00
N SER A 15 -14.24 3.93 -7.04
CA SER A 15 -13.33 3.76 -8.18
C SER A 15 -11.86 3.86 -7.78
N TYR A 16 -11.49 4.84 -6.93
CA TYR A 16 -10.11 4.98 -6.48
C TYR A 16 -9.67 3.80 -5.60
N GLU A 17 -10.56 3.33 -4.72
CA GLU A 17 -10.29 2.16 -3.88
C GLU A 17 -10.13 0.89 -4.71
N ILE A 18 -11.02 0.67 -5.69
CA ILE A 18 -10.88 -0.42 -6.67
C ILE A 18 -9.53 -0.33 -7.38
N ASP A 19 -9.12 0.85 -7.84
CA ASP A 19 -7.81 1.02 -8.48
C ASP A 19 -6.65 0.69 -7.51
N CYS A 20 -6.76 1.05 -6.23
CA CYS A 20 -5.78 0.66 -5.21
C CYS A 20 -5.71 -0.86 -5.05
N ILE A 21 -6.85 -1.54 -4.99
CA ILE A 21 -6.95 -3.00 -4.92
C ILE A 21 -6.29 -3.65 -6.14
N ILE A 22 -6.64 -3.19 -7.36
CA ILE A 22 -6.07 -3.69 -8.61
C ILE A 22 -4.56 -3.51 -8.60
N TYR A 23 -4.07 -2.36 -8.17
CA TYR A 23 -2.64 -2.08 -8.08
C TYR A 23 -1.92 -3.05 -7.13
N GLU A 24 -2.50 -3.34 -5.97
CA GLU A 24 -1.94 -4.32 -5.03
C GLU A 24 -1.99 -5.77 -5.58
N MET A 25 -3.07 -6.16 -6.28
CA MET A 25 -3.17 -7.45 -6.98
C MET A 25 -2.11 -7.59 -8.09
N LEU A 26 -1.85 -6.53 -8.86
CA LEU A 26 -0.81 -6.53 -9.88
C LEU A 26 0.58 -6.68 -9.26
N LYS A 27 0.83 -6.13 -8.07
CA LYS A 27 2.06 -6.38 -7.31
C LYS A 27 2.17 -7.81 -6.77
N VAL A 28 1.05 -8.49 -6.51
CA VAL A 28 1.06 -9.94 -6.23
C VAL A 28 1.46 -10.74 -7.47
N LEU A 29 0.96 -10.37 -8.65
CA LEU A 29 1.39 -10.98 -9.91
C LEU A 29 2.87 -10.72 -10.22
N ASP A 30 3.38 -9.54 -9.85
CA ASP A 30 4.80 -9.17 -9.95
C ASP A 30 5.70 -9.77 -8.84
N GLU A 31 5.14 -10.60 -7.95
CA GLU A 31 5.88 -11.18 -6.80
C GLU A 31 6.55 -10.12 -5.91
N LYS A 32 6.01 -8.90 -5.87
CA LYS A 32 6.37 -7.86 -4.90
C LYS A 32 5.67 -8.06 -3.57
N ASN A 33 4.44 -8.57 -3.63
CA ASN A 33 3.64 -8.97 -2.48
C ASN A 33 3.35 -10.47 -2.59
N TYR A 34 3.25 -11.15 -1.46
CA TYR A 34 2.83 -12.55 -1.42
C TYR A 34 1.32 -12.68 -1.66
N SER A 35 0.54 -11.86 -0.97
CA SER A 35 -0.93 -11.90 -1.04
C SER A 35 -1.56 -10.56 -0.72
N VAL A 36 -2.84 -10.45 -1.11
CA VAL A 36 -3.74 -9.36 -0.69
C VAL A 36 -5.03 -9.95 -0.13
N CYS A 37 -5.63 -9.32 0.86
CA CYS A 37 -6.97 -9.61 1.35
C CYS A 37 -7.78 -8.30 1.36
N ILE A 38 -8.88 -8.27 0.62
CA ILE A 38 -9.78 -7.12 0.53
C ILE A 38 -10.81 -7.24 1.64
N GLU A 39 -11.05 -6.16 2.39
CA GLU A 39 -11.98 -6.19 3.55
C GLU A 39 -11.71 -7.42 4.45
N PRO A 40 -10.50 -7.54 5.04
CA PRO A 40 -10.16 -8.68 5.89
C PRO A 40 -11.13 -8.81 7.05
N LEU A 41 -11.27 -10.02 7.59
CA LEU A 41 -12.24 -10.29 8.66
C LEU A 41 -11.64 -10.19 10.06
N GLY A 42 -12.50 -9.92 11.04
CA GLY A 42 -12.14 -9.95 12.46
C GLY A 42 -11.28 -8.75 12.85
N ILE A 43 -10.26 -8.98 13.68
CA ILE A 43 -9.41 -7.86 14.14
C ILE A 43 -8.64 -7.18 13.00
N ASP A 44 -8.32 -7.92 11.93
CA ASP A 44 -7.61 -7.37 10.76
C ASP A 44 -8.49 -6.38 9.96
N GLU A 45 -9.82 -6.41 10.12
CA GLU A 45 -10.80 -5.50 9.48
C GLU A 45 -10.68 -4.04 9.93
N ILE A 46 -10.29 -3.82 11.20
CA ILE A 46 -10.40 -2.52 11.84
C ILE A 46 -9.57 -1.48 11.08
N GLY A 47 -10.24 -0.52 10.42
CA GLY A 47 -9.59 0.53 9.64
C GLY A 47 -8.75 0.02 8.47
N THR A 48 -9.06 -1.15 7.91
CA THR A 48 -8.30 -1.78 6.83
C THR A 48 -9.20 -2.06 5.63
N ASP A 49 -8.93 -1.39 4.51
CA ASP A 49 -9.61 -1.64 3.24
C ASP A 49 -8.86 -2.76 2.46
N ILE A 50 -7.53 -2.76 2.53
CA ILE A 50 -6.65 -3.77 1.91
C ILE A 50 -5.59 -4.22 2.90
N LEU A 51 -5.50 -5.53 3.15
CA LEU A 51 -4.40 -6.14 3.87
C LEU A 51 -3.40 -6.74 2.89
N VAL A 52 -2.18 -6.24 2.89
CA VAL A 52 -1.08 -6.75 2.05
C VAL A 52 -0.13 -7.57 2.90
N THR A 53 0.22 -8.78 2.43
CA THR A 53 1.24 -9.62 3.07
C THR A 53 2.45 -9.74 2.14
N ASN A 54 3.66 -9.48 2.66
CA ASN A 54 4.89 -9.71 1.90
C ASN A 54 5.40 -11.16 2.10
N PHE A 55 6.45 -11.54 1.38
CA PHE A 55 7.03 -12.90 1.47
C PHE A 55 7.68 -13.22 2.82
N ASP A 56 8.06 -12.21 3.60
CA ASP A 56 8.57 -12.41 4.96
C ASP A 56 7.44 -12.64 5.97
N GLY A 57 6.18 -12.40 5.59
CA GLY A 57 5.01 -12.47 6.48
C GLY A 57 4.65 -11.13 7.14
N GLN A 58 5.34 -10.03 6.83
CA GLN A 58 4.95 -8.69 7.27
C GLN A 58 3.62 -8.29 6.66
N LYS A 59 2.78 -7.67 7.48
CA LYS A 59 1.43 -7.24 7.12
C LYS A 59 1.34 -5.73 7.07
N GLU A 60 0.80 -5.19 5.99
CA GLU A 60 0.49 -3.77 5.85
C GLU A 60 -1.02 -3.57 5.73
N HIS A 61 -1.60 -2.87 6.69
CA HIS A 61 -3.00 -2.49 6.73
C HIS A 61 -3.18 -1.16 6.02
N GLN A 62 -3.77 -1.21 4.83
CA GLN A 62 -3.95 -0.02 4.00
C GLN A 62 -5.39 0.49 4.13
N GLN A 63 -5.51 1.80 4.29
CA GLN A 63 -6.78 2.51 4.21
C GLN A 63 -6.73 3.47 3.03
N CYS A 64 -7.72 3.39 2.15
CA CYS A 64 -7.84 4.15 0.92
C CYS A 64 -8.80 5.32 1.11
N LYS A 65 -8.39 6.54 0.73
CA LYS A 65 -9.23 7.73 0.80
C LYS A 65 -9.00 8.61 -0.42
N ALA A 66 -9.95 8.59 -1.35
CA ALA A 66 -9.88 9.35 -2.61
C ALA A 66 -9.89 10.88 -2.42
N ARG A 67 -10.51 11.37 -1.34
CA ARG A 67 -10.71 12.81 -1.08
C ARG A 67 -10.71 13.10 0.42
N ASN A 68 -10.42 14.35 0.76
CA ASN A 68 -10.63 14.92 2.08
C ASN A 68 -11.69 16.04 2.01
N ALA A 69 -12.95 15.67 1.76
CA ALA A 69 -14.00 16.61 1.41
C ALA A 69 -13.54 17.56 0.28
N SER A 70 -13.58 18.88 0.51
CA SER A 70 -13.07 19.90 -0.42
C SER A 70 -11.62 20.34 -0.14
N LYS A 71 -10.95 19.79 0.88
CA LYS A 71 -9.58 20.16 1.26
C LYS A 71 -8.55 19.52 0.34
N GLU A 72 -7.48 20.26 0.08
CA GLU A 72 -6.35 19.83 -0.76
C GLU A 72 -5.23 19.12 0.02
N TYR A 73 -5.35 19.08 1.35
CA TYR A 73 -4.43 18.40 2.26
C TYR A 73 -5.18 17.79 3.44
N TRP A 74 -4.60 16.78 4.07
CA TRP A 74 -5.01 16.22 5.35
C TRP A 74 -4.33 16.98 6.49
N ASN A 75 -5.12 17.48 7.44
CA ASN A 75 -4.63 17.91 8.74
C ASN A 75 -4.98 16.87 9.82
N ILE A 76 -4.47 17.08 11.02
CA ILE A 76 -4.67 16.17 12.15
C ILE A 76 -6.16 15.97 12.51
N SER A 77 -6.99 17.01 12.40
CA SER A 77 -8.43 16.91 12.69
C SER A 77 -9.13 16.03 11.68
N ASP A 78 -8.75 16.13 10.40
CA ASP A 78 -9.33 15.28 9.34
C ASP A 78 -8.97 13.80 9.57
N LEU A 79 -7.71 13.53 9.94
CA LEU A 79 -7.25 12.16 10.24
C LEU A 79 -7.98 11.59 11.47
N LYS A 80 -8.24 12.42 12.48
CA LYS A 80 -9.07 12.05 13.64
C LYS A 80 -10.52 11.76 13.24
N GLU A 81 -11.16 12.64 12.49
CA GLU A 81 -12.55 12.48 12.05
C GLU A 81 -12.75 11.21 11.20
N LYS A 82 -11.71 10.77 10.50
CA LYS A 82 -11.69 9.52 9.73
C LYS A 82 -11.21 8.31 10.53
N ASN A 83 -10.98 8.45 11.83
CA ASN A 83 -10.48 7.39 12.73
C ASN A 83 -9.18 6.73 12.24
N ILE A 84 -8.31 7.49 11.55
CA ILE A 84 -7.07 6.94 10.99
C ILE A 84 -6.16 6.42 12.11
N PHE A 85 -5.78 7.28 13.06
CA PHE A 85 -4.82 6.90 14.10
C PHE A 85 -5.37 5.90 15.12
N SER A 86 -6.61 6.08 15.56
CA SER A 86 -7.22 5.18 16.55
C SER A 86 -7.35 3.74 16.03
N THR A 87 -7.69 3.57 14.74
CA THR A 87 -7.72 2.23 14.13
C THR A 87 -6.33 1.67 13.87
N TRP A 88 -5.39 2.51 13.43
CA TRP A 88 -4.01 2.09 13.22
C TRP A 88 -3.30 1.65 14.49
N LYS A 89 -3.57 2.32 15.61
CA LYS A 89 -3.04 1.96 16.93
C LYS A 89 -3.34 0.51 17.28
N VAL A 90 -4.55 0.03 16.99
CA VAL A 90 -4.95 -1.38 17.21
C VAL A 90 -3.99 -2.35 16.51
N HIS A 91 -3.53 -2.02 15.31
CA HIS A 91 -2.58 -2.88 14.57
C HIS A 91 -1.14 -2.71 15.05
N LEU A 92 -0.74 -1.47 15.33
CA LEU A 92 0.61 -1.14 15.77
C LEU A 92 0.94 -1.72 17.16
N ASP A 93 -0.07 -1.86 18.03
CA ASP A 93 0.06 -2.45 19.37
C ASP A 93 0.23 -3.97 19.37
N ARG A 94 -0.12 -4.66 18.28
CA ARG A 94 -0.12 -6.13 18.26
C ARG A 94 1.28 -6.70 18.18
N ASP A 95 2.05 -6.29 17.18
CA ASP A 95 3.40 -6.80 16.93
C ASP A 95 4.19 -5.87 15.99
N CYS A 96 5.51 -6.06 15.94
CA CYS A 96 6.42 -5.28 15.10
C CYS A 96 6.39 -5.66 13.61
N PHE A 97 5.66 -6.71 13.25
CA PHE A 97 5.48 -7.20 11.88
C PHE A 97 4.32 -6.53 11.15
N ARG A 98 3.61 -5.62 11.83
CA ARG A 98 2.51 -4.83 11.29
C ARG A 98 2.90 -3.40 10.98
N LYS A 99 2.47 -2.99 9.79
CA LYS A 99 2.55 -1.65 9.24
C LYS A 99 1.14 -1.17 8.93
N VAL A 100 0.97 0.14 8.86
CA VAL A 100 -0.29 0.79 8.49
C VAL A 100 -0.01 1.85 7.44
N ALA A 101 -0.94 2.06 6.52
CA ALA A 101 -0.77 3.03 5.45
C ALA A 101 -2.06 3.77 5.10
N LEU A 102 -1.97 5.07 4.87
CA LEU A 102 -3.03 5.84 4.22
C LEU A 102 -2.66 6.04 2.75
N ILE A 103 -3.53 5.58 1.85
CA ILE A 103 -3.39 5.74 0.41
C ILE A 103 -4.37 6.81 -0.05
N SER A 104 -3.86 7.92 -0.58
CA SER A 104 -4.69 9.05 -0.96
C SER A 104 -4.04 9.89 -2.06
N PRO A 105 -4.80 10.54 -2.95
CA PRO A 105 -4.25 11.52 -3.87
C PRO A 105 -3.97 12.88 -3.22
N ILE A 106 -4.61 13.14 -2.08
CA ILE A 106 -4.49 14.39 -1.31
C ILE A 106 -3.11 14.45 -0.64
N ALA A 107 -2.60 15.62 -0.26
CA ALA A 107 -1.31 15.71 0.43
C ALA A 107 -1.45 15.48 1.96
N CYS A 108 -0.46 14.87 2.60
CA CYS A 108 -0.33 14.85 4.06
C CYS A 108 1.14 14.97 4.46
N THR A 109 1.72 16.14 4.19
CA THR A 109 3.16 16.37 4.33
C THR A 109 3.67 16.15 5.75
N PHE A 110 2.92 16.57 6.78
CA PHE A 110 3.36 16.43 8.17
C PHE A 110 3.45 14.96 8.62
N LEU A 111 2.56 14.09 8.14
CA LEU A 111 2.64 12.67 8.46
C LEU A 111 3.84 12.02 7.76
N SER A 112 4.08 12.35 6.48
CA SER A 112 5.28 11.90 5.75
C SER A 112 6.56 12.38 6.42
N ASP A 113 6.64 13.66 6.79
CA ASP A 113 7.79 14.25 7.45
C ASP A 113 8.06 13.62 8.84
N LEU A 114 7.01 13.27 9.60
CA LEU A 114 7.16 12.53 10.86
C LEU A 114 7.71 11.12 10.63
N HIS A 115 7.21 10.41 9.62
CA HIS A 115 7.77 9.12 9.22
C HIS A 115 9.26 9.23 8.88
N ASP A 116 9.63 10.22 8.05
CA ASP A 116 11.02 10.42 7.61
C ASP A 116 11.93 10.78 8.79
N ARG A 117 11.49 11.66 9.69
CA ARG A 117 12.23 12.02 10.90
C ARG A 117 12.43 10.81 11.81
N ALA A 118 11.36 10.06 12.08
CA ALA A 118 11.43 8.86 12.91
C ALA A 118 12.36 7.80 12.30
N SER A 119 12.33 7.64 10.98
CA SER A 119 13.18 6.70 10.25
C SER A 119 14.66 7.09 10.25
N ASN A 120 14.96 8.39 10.31
CA ASN A 120 16.32 8.93 10.26
C ASN A 120 16.83 9.48 11.61
N THR A 121 16.16 9.19 12.72
CA THR A 121 16.62 9.57 14.06
C THR A 121 17.66 8.58 14.60
N SER A 122 18.48 9.04 15.55
CA SER A 122 19.52 8.23 16.23
C SER A 122 18.95 7.11 17.11
N GLY A 123 17.64 7.11 17.33
CA GLY A 123 16.95 6.21 18.26
C GLY A 123 16.89 6.73 19.69
N LYS A 124 17.36 7.96 19.95
CA LYS A 124 17.23 8.63 21.25
C LYS A 124 16.02 9.57 21.27
N ALA A 125 15.27 9.55 22.38
CA ALA A 125 14.11 10.42 22.58
C ALA A 125 14.48 11.91 22.45
N GLU A 126 15.57 12.34 23.10
CA GLU A 126 16.06 13.72 23.07
C GLU A 126 16.38 14.21 21.64
N ASP A 127 17.09 13.40 20.84
CA ASP A 127 17.43 13.77 19.47
C ASP A 127 16.18 13.90 18.60
N PHE A 128 15.21 13.00 18.76
CA PHE A 128 13.95 13.08 18.04
C PHE A 128 13.12 14.29 18.49
N TYR A 129 12.82 14.41 19.78
CA TYR A 129 11.92 15.43 20.29
C TYR A 129 12.57 16.81 20.32
N SER A 130 13.64 17.01 21.08
CA SER A 130 14.24 18.33 21.29
C SER A 130 14.89 18.93 20.03
N ILE A 131 15.41 18.07 19.14
CA ILE A 131 16.07 18.54 17.90
C ILE A 131 15.12 18.45 16.71
N GLN A 132 14.55 17.29 16.41
CA GLN A 132 13.74 17.13 15.19
C GLN A 132 12.33 17.71 15.35
N ILE A 133 11.66 17.60 16.50
CA ILE A 133 10.30 18.15 16.70
C ILE A 133 10.35 19.62 17.14
N MET A 134 10.99 19.94 18.27
CA MET A 134 10.90 21.26 18.90
C MET A 134 11.60 22.39 18.15
N LYS A 135 12.54 22.09 17.24
CA LYS A 135 13.15 23.11 16.35
C LYS A 135 12.37 23.33 15.04
N SER A 136 11.28 22.61 14.83
CA SER A 136 10.42 22.76 13.65
C SER A 136 9.33 23.83 13.86
N SER A 137 8.45 24.02 12.89
CA SER A 137 7.40 25.03 12.97
C SER A 137 6.34 24.67 14.04
N LYS A 138 5.70 25.68 14.65
CA LYS A 138 4.63 25.44 15.64
C LYS A 138 3.52 24.50 15.13
N PRO A 139 3.02 24.64 13.88
CA PRO A 139 2.02 23.70 13.36
C PRO A 139 2.51 22.24 13.29
N PHE A 140 3.82 22.03 13.06
CA PHE A 140 4.40 20.69 13.05
C PHE A 140 4.53 20.11 14.47
N GLN A 141 4.94 20.94 15.43
CA GLN A 141 4.97 20.57 16.85
C GLN A 141 3.56 20.15 17.33
N GLU A 142 2.55 20.99 17.06
CA GLU A 142 1.15 20.70 17.39
C GLU A 142 0.62 19.44 16.69
N PHE A 143 1.07 19.16 15.46
CA PHE A 143 0.70 17.94 14.75
C PHE A 143 1.27 16.71 15.46
N TYR A 144 2.53 16.74 15.89
CA TYR A 144 3.15 15.66 16.66
C TYR A 144 2.49 15.45 18.02
N GLU A 145 2.25 16.51 18.79
CA GLU A 145 1.58 16.42 20.10
C GLU A 145 0.20 15.78 19.98
N LYS A 146 -0.59 16.20 18.99
CA LYS A 146 -1.91 15.62 18.75
C LYS A 146 -1.83 14.20 18.21
N PHE A 147 -0.81 13.88 17.41
CA PHE A 147 -0.55 12.49 17.02
C PHE A 147 -0.28 11.62 18.26
N CYS A 148 0.59 12.06 19.18
CA CYS A 148 0.84 11.36 20.43
C CYS A 148 -0.44 11.19 21.25
N PHE A 149 -1.24 12.24 21.40
CA PHE A 149 -2.52 12.18 22.09
C PHE A 149 -3.49 11.14 21.50
N GLU A 150 -3.67 11.13 20.17
CA GLU A 150 -4.53 10.13 19.50
C GLU A 150 -3.96 8.70 19.55
N MET A 151 -2.66 8.57 19.83
CA MET A 151 -1.98 7.29 20.04
C MET A 151 -1.92 6.87 21.53
N ASP A 152 -2.59 7.59 22.43
CA ASP A 152 -2.52 7.42 23.89
C ASP A 152 -1.07 7.48 24.43
N LEU A 153 -0.27 8.44 23.93
CA LEU A 153 1.13 8.66 24.32
C LEU A 153 1.31 10.07 24.91
N ASN A 154 2.19 10.17 25.91
CA ASN A 154 2.65 11.45 26.45
C ASN A 154 3.94 11.91 25.73
N SER A 155 3.86 13.03 25.01
CA SER A 155 5.01 13.59 24.27
C SER A 155 6.12 14.19 25.14
N ASP A 156 5.90 14.26 26.46
CA ASP A 156 6.89 14.75 27.43
C ASP A 156 7.65 13.63 28.17
N GLU A 157 7.30 12.35 27.91
CA GLU A 157 7.92 11.19 28.54
C GLU A 157 8.80 10.42 27.53
N ASP A 158 10.06 10.18 27.88
CA ASP A 158 11.04 9.57 26.98
C ASP A 158 10.59 8.20 26.45
N ASP A 159 9.97 7.35 27.29
CA ASP A 159 9.49 6.03 26.88
C ASP A 159 8.37 6.12 25.84
N ASP A 160 7.45 7.08 26.00
CA ASP A 160 6.35 7.31 25.05
C ASP A 160 6.84 7.98 23.77
N ILE A 161 7.87 8.83 23.84
CA ILE A 161 8.56 9.35 22.65
C ILE A 161 9.23 8.20 21.87
N LEU A 162 9.93 7.27 22.55
CA LEU A 162 10.52 6.11 21.88
C LEU A 162 9.46 5.21 21.23
N LYS A 163 8.32 5.05 21.89
CA LYS A 163 7.16 4.32 21.37
C LYS A 163 6.54 5.04 20.16
N SER A 164 6.44 6.37 20.19
CA SER A 164 5.95 7.16 19.05
C SER A 164 6.87 7.01 17.84
N ILE A 165 8.20 7.00 18.03
CA ILE A 165 9.20 6.71 16.98
C ILE A 165 8.96 5.31 16.39
N ASN A 166 8.73 4.30 17.24
CA ASN A 166 8.45 2.94 16.78
C ASN A 166 7.18 2.86 15.93
N TYR A 167 6.11 3.56 16.32
CA TYR A 167 4.89 3.66 15.51
C TYR A 167 5.13 4.38 14.19
N LEU A 168 5.75 5.56 14.22
CA LEU A 168 6.00 6.38 13.03
C LEU A 168 6.86 5.67 11.97
N LYS A 169 7.82 4.84 12.39
CA LYS A 169 8.59 3.97 11.48
C LYS A 169 7.74 2.93 10.74
N ARG A 170 6.56 2.59 11.26
CA ARG A 170 5.63 1.59 10.72
C ARG A 170 4.36 2.19 10.13
N ILE A 171 4.23 3.51 10.17
CA ILE A 171 3.16 4.29 9.55
C ILE A 171 3.65 4.84 8.22
N TYR A 172 2.88 4.65 7.15
CA TYR A 172 3.21 5.14 5.83
C TYR A 172 2.11 6.06 5.29
N TYR A 173 2.52 7.13 4.61
CA TYR A 173 1.63 7.92 3.77
C TYR A 173 1.99 7.71 2.31
N LYS A 174 1.08 7.11 1.54
CA LYS A 174 1.28 6.81 0.12
C LYS A 174 0.47 7.78 -0.72
N GLN A 175 1.08 8.91 -1.05
CA GLN A 175 0.44 9.89 -1.93
C GLN A 175 0.47 9.40 -3.38
N ILE A 176 -0.68 8.99 -3.91
CA ILE A 176 -0.79 8.53 -5.29
C ILE A 176 -2.02 9.17 -5.93
N SER A 177 -1.79 10.04 -6.92
CA SER A 177 -2.90 10.64 -7.69
C SER A 177 -3.68 9.59 -8.48
N GLU A 178 -4.96 9.83 -8.74
CA GLU A 178 -5.80 8.98 -9.62
C GLU A 178 -5.12 8.74 -10.98
N TYR A 179 -4.51 9.78 -11.56
CA TYR A 179 -3.80 9.67 -12.83
C TYR A 179 -2.55 8.77 -12.72
N GLN A 180 -1.70 8.98 -11.72
CA GLN A 180 -0.51 8.14 -11.52
C GLN A 180 -0.88 6.69 -11.25
N LEU A 181 -1.92 6.45 -10.43
CA LEU A 181 -2.38 5.11 -10.11
C LEU A 181 -2.82 4.36 -11.37
N LYS A 182 -3.63 5.03 -12.21
CA LYS A 182 -4.07 4.48 -13.49
C LYS A 182 -2.92 4.20 -14.45
N GLU A 183 -1.95 5.09 -14.55
CA GLU A 183 -0.76 4.88 -15.40
C GLU A 183 0.08 3.70 -14.92
N MET A 184 0.26 3.54 -13.61
CA MET A 184 0.98 2.39 -13.05
C MET A 184 0.24 1.07 -13.31
N ILE A 185 -1.08 1.05 -13.12
CA ILE A 185 -1.93 -0.11 -13.46
C ILE A 185 -1.80 -0.45 -14.94
N ASN A 186 -1.92 0.55 -15.82
CA ASN A 186 -1.78 0.37 -17.26
C ASN A 186 -0.42 -0.24 -17.61
N LEU A 187 0.66 0.25 -17.00
CA LEU A 187 2.02 -0.24 -17.24
C LEU A 187 2.18 -1.70 -16.79
N TYR A 188 1.70 -2.06 -15.59
CA TYR A 188 1.71 -3.45 -15.13
C TYR A 188 0.94 -4.36 -16.08
N ILE A 189 -0.27 -3.96 -16.49
CA ILE A 189 -1.08 -4.74 -17.42
C ILE A 189 -0.35 -4.90 -18.77
N GLN A 190 0.24 -3.83 -19.31
CA GLN A 190 0.99 -3.90 -20.56
C GLN A 190 2.23 -4.79 -20.47
N ASN A 191 2.83 -4.91 -19.29
CA ASN A 191 3.99 -5.77 -19.03
C ASN A 191 3.62 -7.25 -18.87
N PHE A 192 2.43 -7.53 -18.32
CA PHE A 192 1.99 -8.89 -18.02
C PHE A 192 1.08 -9.52 -19.08
N PHE A 193 0.46 -8.72 -19.94
CA PHE A 193 -0.55 -9.21 -20.88
C PHE A 193 -0.31 -8.67 -22.28
N SER A 194 -0.61 -9.52 -23.28
CA SER A 194 -0.70 -9.09 -24.68
C SER A 194 -2.10 -8.61 -25.06
N THR A 195 -3.09 -8.87 -24.20
CA THR A 195 -4.47 -8.40 -24.34
C THR A 195 -4.57 -6.89 -24.11
N LYS A 196 -5.58 -6.25 -24.70
CA LYS A 196 -5.86 -4.82 -24.49
C LYS A 196 -6.01 -4.51 -23.00
N VAL A 197 -5.43 -3.38 -22.57
CA VAL A 197 -5.40 -2.95 -21.17
C VAL A 197 -6.79 -2.90 -20.56
N GLU A 198 -7.75 -2.30 -21.27
CA GLU A 198 -9.14 -2.17 -20.82
C GLU A 198 -9.79 -3.53 -20.53
N THR A 199 -9.55 -4.55 -21.37
CA THR A 199 -10.11 -5.88 -21.17
C THR A 199 -9.58 -6.54 -19.90
N VAL A 200 -8.27 -6.43 -19.65
CA VAL A 200 -7.64 -6.98 -18.45
C VAL A 200 -8.08 -6.22 -17.20
N TYR A 201 -8.08 -4.89 -17.26
CA TYR A 201 -8.57 -4.04 -16.18
C TYR A 201 -10.01 -4.40 -15.78
N ASN A 202 -10.91 -4.52 -16.77
CA ASN A 202 -12.30 -4.90 -16.52
C ASN A 202 -12.43 -6.32 -15.93
N ALA A 203 -11.50 -7.22 -16.22
CA ALA A 203 -11.49 -8.55 -15.60
C ALA A 203 -11.11 -8.48 -14.11
N PHE A 204 -10.19 -7.61 -13.71
CA PHE A 204 -9.90 -7.35 -12.30
C PHE A 204 -11.06 -6.64 -11.60
N VAL A 205 -11.68 -5.64 -12.22
CA VAL A 205 -12.90 -5.03 -11.68
C VAL A 205 -14.00 -6.08 -11.48
N SER A 206 -14.18 -6.98 -12.45
CA SER A 206 -15.16 -8.07 -12.33
C SER A 206 -14.79 -9.06 -11.22
N LEU A 207 -13.51 -9.33 -10.99
CA LEU A 207 -13.03 -10.18 -9.89
C LEU A 207 -13.44 -9.57 -8.54
N ILE A 208 -13.15 -8.27 -8.35
CA ILE A 208 -13.43 -7.54 -7.11
C ILE A 208 -14.93 -7.42 -6.84
N VAL A 209 -15.72 -7.12 -7.88
CA VAL A 209 -17.14 -6.77 -7.71
C VAL A 209 -18.08 -7.98 -7.72
N LYS A 210 -17.71 -9.07 -8.41
CA LYS A 210 -18.65 -10.18 -8.67
C LYS A 210 -18.25 -11.51 -8.06
N GLU A 211 -16.97 -11.70 -7.78
CA GLU A 211 -16.48 -12.97 -7.23
C GLU A 211 -16.43 -12.89 -5.71
N ASP A 212 -16.51 -14.05 -5.06
CA ASP A 212 -16.51 -14.15 -3.60
C ASP A 212 -15.07 -14.15 -3.06
N ILE A 213 -14.42 -12.98 -3.05
CA ILE A 213 -13.01 -12.80 -2.63
C ILE A 213 -12.84 -11.92 -1.38
N LEU A 214 -13.89 -11.24 -0.92
CA LEU A 214 -13.84 -10.40 0.28
C LEU A 214 -13.52 -11.26 1.51
N GLY A 215 -12.66 -10.75 2.39
CA GLY A 215 -12.21 -11.46 3.58
C GLY A 215 -11.30 -12.67 3.30
N LYS A 216 -10.92 -12.93 2.04
CA LYS A 216 -10.10 -14.08 1.64
C LYS A 216 -8.73 -13.64 1.15
N GLU A 217 -7.72 -14.41 1.54
CA GLU A 217 -6.38 -14.25 1.03
C GLU A 217 -6.33 -14.60 -0.46
N THR A 218 -5.91 -13.63 -1.27
CA THR A 218 -5.74 -13.75 -2.71
C THR A 218 -4.23 -13.76 -3.03
N THR A 219 -3.73 -14.95 -3.37
CA THR A 219 -2.34 -15.19 -3.76
C THR A 219 -2.15 -15.11 -5.27
N GLN A 220 -0.90 -15.15 -5.72
CA GLN A 220 -0.57 -15.20 -7.15
C GLN A 220 -1.24 -16.39 -7.85
N THR A 221 -1.26 -17.57 -7.23
CA THR A 221 -1.91 -18.77 -7.80
C THR A 221 -3.40 -18.53 -8.07
N ILE A 222 -4.12 -17.94 -7.10
CA ILE A 222 -5.55 -17.64 -7.25
C ILE A 222 -5.79 -16.65 -8.39
N LEU A 223 -4.99 -15.57 -8.46
CA LEU A 223 -5.09 -14.58 -9.53
C LEU A 223 -4.81 -15.20 -10.91
N MET A 224 -3.76 -16.03 -11.01
CA MET A 224 -3.38 -16.69 -12.25
C MET A 224 -4.44 -17.68 -12.74
N ASP A 225 -5.03 -18.46 -11.83
CA ASP A 225 -6.13 -19.37 -12.16
C ASP A 225 -7.36 -18.63 -12.66
N TYR A 226 -7.74 -17.53 -11.99
CA TYR A 226 -8.84 -16.67 -12.45
C TYR A 226 -8.58 -16.10 -13.85
N LEU A 227 -7.40 -15.52 -14.08
CA LEU A 227 -7.04 -14.92 -15.36
C LEU A 227 -7.01 -15.94 -16.49
N LYS A 228 -6.50 -17.15 -16.22
CA LYS A 228 -6.51 -18.27 -17.16
C LYS A 228 -7.93 -18.69 -17.53
N ASN A 229 -8.84 -18.75 -16.55
CA ASN A 229 -10.25 -19.07 -16.77
C ASN A 229 -10.99 -17.99 -17.57
N LYS A 230 -10.53 -16.73 -17.54
CA LYS A 230 -11.03 -15.64 -18.39
C LYS A 230 -10.36 -15.58 -19.78
N GLU A 231 -9.56 -16.59 -20.13
CA GLU A 231 -8.79 -16.64 -21.38
C GLU A 231 -7.89 -15.42 -21.58
N LEU A 232 -7.36 -14.87 -20.49
CA LEU A 232 -6.41 -13.76 -20.51
C LEU A 232 -4.99 -14.33 -20.42
N PRO A 233 -4.28 -14.52 -21.56
CA PRO A 233 -2.95 -15.11 -21.52
C PRO A 233 -2.00 -14.17 -20.78
N PHE A 234 -1.51 -14.65 -19.65
CA PHE A 234 -0.42 -14.01 -18.92
C PHE A 234 0.87 -14.21 -19.74
N VAL A 235 1.33 -13.13 -20.34
CA VAL A 235 2.55 -13.05 -21.14
C VAL A 235 3.49 -12.13 -20.39
N TYR A 236 4.29 -12.69 -19.47
CA TYR A 236 5.39 -11.95 -18.87
C TYR A 236 6.28 -11.43 -20.00
N LYS A 237 6.20 -10.12 -20.32
CA LYS A 237 6.87 -9.59 -21.51
C LYS A 237 8.39 -9.68 -21.36
N ILE A 238 8.93 -10.56 -22.19
CA ILE A 238 10.20 -10.42 -22.92
C ILE A 238 11.46 -10.75 -22.12
N MET A 239 11.74 -10.16 -20.96
CA MET A 239 13.08 -10.29 -20.38
C MET A 239 13.40 -11.73 -19.93
N MET A 240 12.50 -12.41 -19.23
CA MET A 240 12.72 -13.80 -18.79
C MET A 240 12.64 -14.82 -19.93
N LYS A 241 11.86 -14.56 -20.99
CA LYS A 241 11.71 -15.50 -22.10
C LYS A 241 12.91 -15.46 -23.04
N GLU A 242 13.45 -14.26 -23.28
CA GLU A 242 14.71 -14.05 -23.99
C GLU A 242 15.89 -14.59 -23.16
N LEU A 243 15.97 -14.27 -21.85
CA LEU A 243 16.99 -14.84 -20.98
C LEU A 243 16.91 -16.37 -20.94
N ALA A 244 15.71 -16.96 -20.81
CA ALA A 244 15.54 -18.41 -20.80
C ALA A 244 15.92 -19.04 -22.15
N GLN A 245 15.68 -18.35 -23.27
CA GLN A 245 16.14 -18.81 -24.58
C GLN A 245 17.67 -18.70 -24.73
N GLU A 246 18.29 -17.65 -24.21
CA GLU A 246 19.75 -17.51 -24.17
C GLU A 246 20.41 -18.52 -23.24
N PHE A 247 19.88 -18.74 -22.04
CA PHE A 247 20.33 -19.78 -21.11
C PHE A 247 20.22 -21.18 -21.73
N LYS A 248 19.11 -21.50 -22.42
CA LYS A 248 18.98 -22.77 -23.14
C LYS A 248 20.01 -22.93 -24.27
N LYS A 249 20.32 -21.85 -25.00
CA LYS A 249 21.38 -21.87 -26.02
C LYS A 249 22.75 -22.10 -25.37
N LEU A 250 23.03 -21.46 -24.23
CA LEU A 250 24.29 -21.58 -23.51
C LEU A 250 24.51 -23.01 -23.00
N ILE A 251 23.50 -23.61 -22.35
CA ILE A 251 23.54 -25.00 -21.86
C ILE A 251 23.84 -25.97 -23.01
N LYS A 252 23.12 -25.84 -24.13
CA LYS A 252 23.31 -26.71 -25.30
C LYS A 252 24.71 -26.61 -25.93
N ASN A 253 25.34 -25.43 -25.85
CA ASN A 253 26.71 -25.25 -26.32
C ASN A 253 27.71 -25.92 -25.38
N ILE A 254 27.53 -25.80 -24.06
CA ILE A 254 28.37 -26.46 -23.06
C ILE A 254 28.31 -27.99 -23.20
N GLU A 255 27.10 -28.55 -23.37
CA GLU A 255 26.90 -29.99 -23.58
C GLU A 255 27.62 -30.51 -24.84
N LYS A 256 27.61 -29.72 -25.94
CA LYS A 256 28.35 -30.05 -27.16
C LYS A 256 29.86 -30.01 -26.97
N THR A 257 30.37 -29.08 -26.17
CA THR A 257 31.82 -28.98 -25.91
C THR A 257 32.30 -30.13 -25.01
N LEU A 258 31.47 -30.58 -24.07
CA LEU A 258 31.78 -31.69 -23.17
C LEU A 258 31.69 -33.08 -23.84
N THR A 259 31.01 -33.20 -24.98
CA THR A 259 30.92 -34.47 -25.76
C THR A 259 32.03 -34.63 -26.81
N LEU A 260 32.91 -33.63 -26.93
CA LEU A 260 34.08 -33.64 -27.82
C LEU A 260 35.41 -33.97 -27.10
N TYR A 261 35.32 -34.32 -25.81
CA TYR A 261 36.39 -34.90 -24.98
C TYR A 261 35.96 -36.29 -24.50
#